data_AF-A0A4Y8CY07-F1
#
_entry.id   AF-A0A4Y8CY07-F1
#
_cell.length_a   1.000
_cell.length_b   1.000
_cell.length_c   1.000
_cell.angle_alpha   90.00
_cell.angle_beta   90.00
_cell.angle_gamma   90.00
#
_symmetry.space_group_name_H-M   'P 1'
#
loop_
_entity.id
_entity.type
_entity.pdbx_description
1 polymer ?
#
loop_
_entity_poly.entity_id
_entity_poly.type
_entity_poly.pdbx_seq_one_letter_code
_entity_poly.pdbx_strand_id
1 'polypeptide(L)'
;MPPLTFLDLPGEIRNHIYHLLLIIPPISIPRRLGSDPRIYPQILSVCRKVHDEAEQILYGSNIFIAHPNLLTGLPRLRWKYDTITSSKLISIVKKYYIIVRLDCDPNFSAKKAEDAFSGVDELTIRVEQSTFRGSDYKVLRLFEGVRGVKKVRIYGSVTEFPAYVEWLQGVMMMPKNLDVAPFQSEESNIIG
;
A
#
# COMPACT_ATOMS: atom_id res chain seq x y z
N MET A 1 -40.47 24.03 -11.34
CA MET A 1 -39.73 22.75 -11.38
C MET A 1 -38.91 22.65 -10.11
N PRO A 2 -38.91 21.51 -9.40
CA PRO A 2 -38.02 21.34 -8.25
C PRO A 2 -36.55 21.40 -8.71
N PRO A 3 -35.66 21.97 -7.89
CA PRO A 3 -34.23 22.03 -8.23
C PRO A 3 -33.64 20.62 -8.25
N LEU A 4 -32.84 20.33 -9.28
CA LEU A 4 -32.03 19.11 -9.34
C LEU A 4 -31.04 19.09 -8.17
N THR A 5 -31.06 18.00 -7.41
CA THR A 5 -30.15 17.76 -6.30
C THR A 5 -29.08 16.75 -6.69
N PHE A 6 -28.02 16.67 -5.89
CA PHE A 6 -26.92 15.73 -6.12
C PHE A 6 -27.38 14.25 -6.09
N LEU A 7 -28.43 13.92 -5.32
CA LEU A 7 -28.94 12.56 -5.22
C LEU A 7 -29.84 12.15 -6.40
N ASP A 8 -30.27 13.12 -7.22
CA ASP A 8 -31.02 12.86 -8.45
C ASP A 8 -30.09 12.39 -9.60
N LEU A 9 -28.77 12.55 -9.43
CA LEU A 9 -27.78 12.03 -10.37
C LEU A 9 -27.70 10.48 -10.29
N PRO A 10 -27.49 9.76 -11.41
CA PRO A 10 -27.21 8.34 -11.38
C PRO A 10 -26.00 7.99 -10.50
N GLY A 11 -25.99 6.77 -9.94
CA GLY A 11 -24.94 6.34 -9.00
C GLY A 11 -23.54 6.37 -9.61
N GLU A 12 -23.44 6.06 -10.90
CA GLU A 12 -22.19 6.10 -11.67
C GLU A 12 -21.62 7.52 -11.77
N ILE A 13 -22.49 8.52 -11.96
CA ILE A 13 -22.10 9.92 -12.01
C ILE A 13 -21.67 10.41 -10.62
N ARG A 14 -22.40 10.03 -9.57
CA ARG A 14 -21.99 10.33 -8.19
C ARG A 14 -20.63 9.71 -7.87
N ASN A 15 -20.42 8.44 -8.23
CA ASN A 15 -19.14 7.75 -8.11
C ASN A 15 -18.03 8.51 -8.83
N HIS A 16 -18.25 8.95 -10.07
CA HIS A 16 -17.26 9.72 -10.81
C HIS A 16 -16.89 11.03 -10.07
N ILE A 17 -17.88 11.74 -9.55
CA ILE A 17 -17.65 12.96 -8.75
C ILE A 17 -16.85 12.64 -7.49
N TYR A 18 -17.18 11.56 -6.77
CA TYR A 18 -16.41 11.13 -5.60
C TYR A 18 -14.96 10.81 -5.97
N HIS A 19 -14.71 10.18 -7.12
CA HIS A 19 -13.35 9.89 -7.57
C HIS A 19 -12.54 11.18 -7.77
N LEU A 20 -13.15 12.21 -8.39
CA LEU A 20 -12.50 13.51 -8.59
C LEU A 20 -12.18 14.23 -7.27
N LEU A 21 -13.00 14.05 -6.24
CA LEU A 21 -12.87 14.76 -4.97
C LEU A 21 -11.96 14.04 -3.95
N LEU A 22 -11.96 12.69 -3.99
CA LEU A 22 -11.42 11.86 -2.90
C LEU A 22 -10.21 11.03 -3.30
N ILE A 23 -9.98 10.79 -4.60
CA ILE A 23 -8.83 10.00 -5.05
C ILE A 23 -7.66 10.92 -5.36
N ILE A 24 -6.51 10.57 -4.79
CA ILE A 24 -5.29 11.32 -4.97
C ILE A 24 -4.20 10.46 -5.63
N PRO A 25 -3.34 11.06 -6.48
CA PRO A 25 -2.28 10.31 -7.17
C PRO A 25 -1.39 9.54 -6.17
N PRO A 26 -1.08 8.25 -6.43
CA PRO A 26 -0.21 7.43 -5.58
C PRO A 26 1.05 8.15 -5.09
N ILE A 27 1.46 7.85 -3.85
CA ILE A 27 2.66 8.45 -3.25
C ILE A 27 3.96 8.11 -4.01
N SER A 28 3.97 6.99 -4.73
CA SER A 28 5.11 6.56 -5.54
C SER A 28 5.34 7.42 -6.79
N ILE A 29 4.39 8.29 -7.16
CA ILE A 29 4.52 9.16 -8.34
C ILE A 29 5.28 10.43 -7.94
N PRO A 30 6.43 10.73 -8.60
CA PRO A 30 7.16 11.98 -8.37
C PRO A 30 6.24 13.19 -8.57
N ARG A 31 6.28 14.13 -7.62
CA ARG A 31 5.54 15.40 -7.70
C ARG A 31 6.48 16.57 -7.63
N ARG A 32 6.05 17.71 -8.17
CA ARG A 32 6.75 18.99 -7.97
C ARG A 32 6.74 19.31 -6.48
N LEU A 33 7.87 19.80 -5.98
CA LEU A 33 8.01 20.17 -4.58
C LEU A 33 6.91 21.20 -4.21
N GLY A 34 6.17 20.93 -3.14
CA GLY A 34 5.06 21.80 -2.68
C GLY A 34 3.69 21.54 -3.33
N SER A 35 3.56 20.64 -4.31
CA SER A 35 2.27 20.32 -4.93
C SER A 35 1.64 19.05 -4.35
N ASP A 36 1.27 19.08 -3.07
CA ASP A 36 0.49 17.97 -2.51
C ASP A 36 -0.94 18.00 -3.05
N PRO A 37 -1.49 16.83 -3.46
CA PRO A 37 -2.82 16.79 -4.05
C PRO A 37 -3.86 17.27 -3.02
N ARG A 38 -4.81 18.05 -3.52
CA ARG A 38 -5.97 18.47 -2.74
C ARG A 38 -6.92 17.29 -2.62
N ILE A 39 -7.56 17.19 -1.46
CA ILE A 39 -8.62 16.23 -1.19
C ILE A 39 -9.76 17.00 -0.50
N TYR A 40 -10.99 16.62 -0.80
CA TYR A 40 -12.19 17.34 -0.37
C TYR A 40 -13.11 16.43 0.46
N PRO A 41 -12.70 16.03 1.68
CA PRO A 41 -13.45 15.09 2.50
C PRO A 41 -14.76 15.68 3.08
N GLN A 42 -14.98 16.99 2.96
CA GLN A 42 -16.19 17.66 3.45
C GLN A 42 -17.47 17.09 2.83
N ILE A 43 -17.37 16.46 1.65
CA ILE A 43 -18.53 15.78 1.03
C ILE A 43 -19.07 14.65 1.93
N LEU A 44 -18.24 14.01 2.75
CA LEU A 44 -18.66 12.94 3.67
C LEU A 44 -19.57 13.44 4.80
N SER A 45 -19.67 14.74 5.05
CA SER A 45 -20.51 15.30 6.12
C SER A 45 -21.89 15.77 5.66
N VAL A 46 -22.24 15.59 4.38
CA VAL A 46 -23.49 16.13 3.83
C VAL A 46 -24.72 15.35 4.30
N CYS A 47 -24.76 14.04 4.02
CA CYS A 47 -25.85 13.16 4.46
C CYS A 47 -25.38 11.70 4.51
N ARG A 48 -26.17 10.82 5.14
CA ARG A 48 -25.81 9.41 5.34
C ARG A 48 -25.53 8.66 4.03
N LYS A 49 -26.36 8.84 3.00
CA LYS A 49 -26.17 8.16 1.71
C LYS A 49 -24.85 8.56 1.05
N VAL A 50 -24.56 9.86 1.02
CA VAL A 50 -23.30 10.38 0.47
C VAL A 50 -22.11 9.90 1.31
N HIS A 51 -22.24 9.88 2.63
CA HIS A 51 -21.23 9.38 3.53
C HIS A 51 -20.87 7.92 3.22
N ASP A 52 -21.87 7.04 3.16
CA ASP A 52 -21.67 5.60 2.93
C ASP A 52 -21.05 5.33 1.55
N GLU A 53 -21.49 6.04 0.50
CA GLU A 53 -20.92 5.92 -0.86
C GLU A 53 -19.48 6.45 -0.93
N ALA A 54 -19.22 7.63 -0.36
CA ALA A 54 -17.93 8.30 -0.41
C ALA A 54 -16.86 7.66 0.50
N GLU A 55 -17.24 7.13 1.66
CA GLU A 55 -16.34 6.45 2.60
C GLU A 55 -15.65 5.26 1.91
N GLN A 56 -16.42 4.45 1.18
CA GLN A 56 -15.87 3.30 0.45
C GLN A 56 -14.85 3.72 -0.61
N ILE A 57 -15.10 4.82 -1.32
CA ILE A 57 -14.19 5.34 -2.35
C ILE A 57 -12.93 5.92 -1.71
N LEU A 58 -13.07 6.72 -0.65
CA LEU A 58 -11.94 7.35 0.03
C LEU A 58 -10.97 6.30 0.59
N TYR A 59 -11.48 5.33 1.36
CA TYR A 59 -10.62 4.37 2.06
C TYR A 59 -10.28 3.14 1.21
N GLY A 60 -11.19 2.68 0.35
CA GLY A 60 -10.99 1.47 -0.45
C GLY A 60 -10.13 1.69 -1.71
N SER A 61 -10.21 2.88 -2.32
CA SER A 61 -9.56 3.10 -3.62
C SER A 61 -8.21 3.82 -3.54
N ASN A 62 -7.93 4.57 -2.46
CA ASN A 62 -6.64 5.23 -2.25
C ASN A 62 -5.57 4.28 -1.70
N ILE A 63 -4.31 4.62 -1.96
CA ILE A 63 -3.15 3.96 -1.35
C ILE A 63 -2.78 4.69 -0.06
N PHE A 64 -2.77 3.94 1.05
CA PHE A 64 -2.42 4.42 2.38
C PHE A 64 -1.00 4.02 2.77
N ILE A 65 -0.33 4.90 3.47
CA ILE A 65 0.99 4.66 4.02
C ILE A 65 0.84 3.81 5.28
N ALA A 66 1.47 2.65 5.28
CA ALA A 66 1.59 1.79 6.45
C ALA A 66 2.51 2.43 7.50
N HIS A 67 2.18 2.25 8.78
CA HIS A 67 3.06 2.69 9.86
C HIS A 67 4.31 1.80 9.90
N PRO A 68 5.53 2.34 10.08
CA PRO A 68 6.76 1.54 10.03
C PRO A 68 6.79 0.37 11.03
N ASN A 69 6.20 0.56 12.22
CA ASN A 69 6.20 -0.47 13.27
C ASN A 69 4.87 -1.22 13.40
N LEU A 70 3.76 -0.57 13.03
CA LEU A 70 2.40 -1.07 13.25
C LEU A 70 1.71 -1.51 11.95
N LEU A 71 2.40 -1.35 10.82
CA LEU A 71 1.98 -1.76 9.49
C LEU A 71 0.59 -1.23 9.16
N THR A 72 -0.38 -2.11 8.97
CA THR A 72 -1.77 -1.78 8.63
C THR A 72 -2.61 -1.29 9.82
N GLY A 73 -2.08 -1.33 11.05
CA GLY A 73 -2.81 -0.95 12.26
C GLY A 73 -2.98 0.56 12.50
N LEU A 74 -2.11 1.40 11.93
CA LEU A 74 -2.22 2.86 11.98
C LEU A 74 -1.90 3.49 10.61
N PRO A 75 -2.71 3.20 9.57
CA PRO A 75 -2.45 3.71 8.24
C PRO A 75 -2.72 5.20 8.17
N ARG A 76 -2.02 5.91 7.29
CA ARG A 76 -2.26 7.34 7.03
C ARG A 76 -2.32 7.59 5.54
N LEU A 77 -3.18 8.52 5.12
CA LEU A 77 -3.34 8.81 3.69
C LEU A 77 -2.07 9.47 3.12
N ARG A 78 -1.52 10.47 3.82
CA ARG A 78 -0.25 11.16 3.47
C ARG A 78 0.50 11.52 4.75
N TRP A 79 1.77 11.89 4.63
CA TRP A 79 2.60 12.29 5.78
C TRP A 79 2.06 13.48 6.55
N LYS A 80 1.36 14.40 5.87
CA LYS A 80 0.72 15.57 6.48
C LYS A 80 -0.59 15.28 7.22
N TYR A 81 -1.14 14.07 7.06
CA TYR A 81 -2.40 13.68 7.69
C TYR A 81 -2.14 12.74 8.86
N ASP A 82 -3.03 12.80 9.85
CA ASP A 82 -2.99 11.91 11.00
C ASP A 82 -3.25 10.45 10.62
N THR A 83 -2.85 9.56 11.52
CA THR A 83 -3.11 8.13 11.40
C THR A 83 -4.58 7.82 11.66
N ILE A 84 -5.13 6.90 10.89
CA ILE A 84 -6.46 6.36 11.10
C ILE A 84 -6.40 5.38 12.26
N THR A 85 -7.23 5.60 13.28
CA THR A 85 -7.35 4.72 14.46
C THR A 85 -8.62 3.87 14.43
N SER A 86 -9.61 4.26 13.63
CA SER A 86 -10.89 3.55 13.52
C SER A 86 -10.73 2.19 12.83
N SER A 87 -10.97 1.10 13.55
CA SER A 87 -10.89 -0.26 13.00
C SER A 87 -11.87 -0.49 11.85
N LYS A 88 -13.05 0.16 11.88
CA LYS A 88 -14.02 0.14 10.78
C LYS A 88 -13.36 0.65 9.50
N LEU A 89 -12.75 1.83 9.55
CA LEU A 89 -12.13 2.46 8.38
C LEU A 89 -10.91 1.68 7.90
N ILE A 90 -10.09 1.19 8.83
CA ILE A 90 -8.92 0.35 8.52
C ILE A 90 -9.35 -0.91 7.76
N SER A 91 -10.50 -1.52 8.10
CA SER A 91 -10.99 -2.71 7.42
C SER A 91 -11.33 -2.48 5.93
N ILE A 92 -11.65 -1.24 5.56
CA ILE A 92 -11.95 -0.82 4.18
C ILE A 92 -10.66 -0.60 3.38
N VAL A 93 -9.57 -0.22 4.05
CA VAL A 93 -8.28 0.03 3.37
C VAL A 93 -7.72 -1.27 2.81
N LYS A 94 -7.56 -1.31 1.47
CA LYS A 94 -7.02 -2.48 0.75
C LYS A 94 -5.71 -2.21 0.04
N LYS A 95 -5.22 -0.98 0.02
CA LYS A 95 -4.01 -0.62 -0.74
C LYS A 95 -3.01 0.10 0.15
N TYR A 96 -1.79 -0.44 0.19
CA TYR A 96 -0.77 0.00 1.12
C TYR A 96 0.54 0.38 0.42
N TYR A 97 1.22 1.33 1.03
CA TYR A 97 2.57 1.76 0.70
C TYR A 97 3.42 1.72 1.96
N ILE A 98 4.58 1.07 1.92
CA ILE A 98 5.52 1.02 3.04
C ILE A 98 6.92 1.38 2.56
N ILE A 99 7.68 2.05 3.43
CA ILE A 99 9.11 2.28 3.23
C ILE A 99 9.86 1.30 4.12
N VAL A 100 10.78 0.56 3.52
CA VAL A 100 11.64 -0.41 4.20
C VAL A 100 13.07 0.04 4.02
N ARG A 101 13.78 0.21 5.13
CA ARG A 101 15.21 0.51 5.13
C ARG A 101 16.00 -0.79 5.21
N LEU A 102 16.96 -0.98 4.31
CA LEU A 102 17.83 -2.18 4.31
C LEU A 102 18.93 -2.11 5.38
N ASP A 103 19.29 -0.89 5.78
CA ASP A 103 20.38 -0.60 6.70
C ASP A 103 19.93 -0.46 8.16
N CYS A 104 18.67 -0.79 8.46
CA CYS A 104 18.11 -0.75 9.80
C CYS A 104 17.24 -1.98 10.03
N ASP A 105 17.38 -2.61 11.19
CA ASP A 105 16.46 -3.66 11.59
C ASP A 105 15.06 -3.07 11.78
N PRO A 106 14.05 -3.58 11.07
CA PRO A 106 12.70 -3.11 11.25
C PRO A 106 12.12 -3.64 12.57
N ASN A 107 11.31 -2.81 13.24
CA ASN A 107 10.64 -3.19 14.49
C ASN A 107 9.38 -4.05 14.27
N PHE A 108 9.36 -4.90 13.24
CA PHE A 108 8.28 -5.85 12.98
C PHE A 108 8.82 -7.20 12.54
N SER A 109 8.10 -8.27 12.88
CA SER A 109 8.45 -9.64 12.52
C SER A 109 7.85 -10.06 11.18
N ALA A 110 8.38 -11.14 10.59
CA ALA A 110 7.85 -11.73 9.37
C ALA A 110 6.37 -12.10 9.52
N LYS A 111 5.99 -12.68 10.68
CA LYS A 111 4.61 -13.04 10.97
C LYS A 111 3.69 -11.81 11.00
N LYS A 112 4.16 -10.71 11.58
CA LYS A 112 3.40 -9.46 11.61
C LYS A 112 3.21 -8.87 10.21
N ALA A 113 4.21 -8.96 9.34
CA ALA A 113 4.09 -8.55 7.94
C ALA A 113 3.10 -9.43 7.16
N GLU A 114 3.18 -10.75 7.35
CA GLU A 114 2.23 -11.72 6.78
C GLU A 114 0.79 -11.39 7.18
N ASP A 115 0.53 -11.23 8.49
CA ASP A 115 -0.81 -10.94 9.01
C ASP A 115 -1.33 -9.58 8.53
N ALA A 116 -0.45 -8.59 8.39
CA ALA A 116 -0.81 -7.24 8.00
C ALA A 116 -1.14 -7.11 6.51
N PHE A 117 -0.39 -7.78 5.64
CA PHE A 117 -0.43 -7.51 4.20
C PHE A 117 -1.01 -8.64 3.34
N SER A 118 -1.20 -9.84 3.87
CA SER A 118 -1.76 -10.92 3.06
C SER A 118 -3.22 -10.65 2.68
N GLY A 119 -3.55 -10.82 1.40
CA GLY A 119 -4.91 -10.62 0.87
C GLY A 119 -5.27 -9.16 0.58
N VAL A 120 -4.33 -8.21 0.68
CA VAL A 120 -4.57 -6.81 0.26
C VAL A 120 -4.63 -6.70 -1.27
N ASP A 121 -5.28 -5.65 -1.77
CA ASP A 121 -5.41 -5.45 -3.22
C ASP A 121 -4.11 -4.95 -3.84
N GLU A 122 -3.42 -4.01 -3.20
CA GLU A 122 -2.17 -3.46 -3.72
C GLU A 122 -1.18 -3.22 -2.60
N LEU A 123 0.05 -3.72 -2.75
CA LEU A 123 1.15 -3.44 -1.83
C LEU A 123 2.34 -2.89 -2.60
N THR A 124 2.74 -1.67 -2.24
CA THR A 124 3.95 -1.03 -2.74
C THR A 124 4.99 -0.95 -1.64
N ILE A 125 6.17 -1.53 -1.88
CA ILE A 125 7.32 -1.48 -0.97
C ILE A 125 8.39 -0.61 -1.61
N ARG A 126 8.67 0.54 -1.00
CA ARG A 126 9.83 1.35 -1.36
C ARG A 126 11.01 0.96 -0.48
N VAL A 127 12.10 0.56 -1.11
CA VAL A 127 13.33 0.15 -0.46
C VAL A 127 14.31 1.33 -0.46
N GLU A 128 14.84 1.67 0.71
CA GLU A 128 15.83 2.73 0.91
C GLU A 128 17.06 2.21 1.67
N GLN A 129 18.23 2.81 1.42
CA GLN A 129 19.45 2.56 2.17
C GLN A 129 20.26 3.87 2.28
N SER A 130 20.97 4.08 3.39
CA SER A 130 21.81 5.27 3.56
C SER A 130 23.13 5.19 2.80
N THR A 131 23.66 3.98 2.59
CA THR A 131 24.93 3.75 1.89
C THR A 131 24.70 3.04 0.57
N PHE A 132 25.22 3.59 -0.52
CA PHE A 132 25.16 2.96 -1.83
C PHE A 132 25.93 1.63 -1.80
N ARG A 133 25.26 0.52 -2.17
CA ARG A 133 25.81 -0.85 -2.14
C ARG A 133 26.15 -1.41 -0.76
N GLY A 134 25.53 -0.86 0.28
CA GLY A 134 25.88 -1.21 1.66
C GLY A 134 25.08 -2.36 2.27
N SER A 135 24.02 -2.85 1.62
CA SER A 135 23.05 -3.74 2.29
C SER A 135 22.40 -4.76 1.36
N ASP A 136 22.22 -5.98 1.88
CA ASP A 136 21.63 -7.12 1.20
C ASP A 136 20.08 -7.14 1.32
N TYR A 137 19.41 -8.03 0.59
CA TYR A 137 17.94 -8.19 0.59
C TYR A 137 17.36 -8.82 1.88
N LYS A 138 18.18 -9.14 2.88
CA LYS A 138 17.79 -9.89 4.09
C LYS A 138 16.57 -9.31 4.81
N VAL A 139 16.44 -7.99 4.88
CA VAL A 139 15.29 -7.33 5.52
C VAL A 139 13.97 -7.63 4.77
N LEU A 140 14.04 -7.78 3.45
CA LEU A 140 12.87 -8.12 2.64
C LEU A 140 12.39 -9.55 2.87
N ARG A 141 13.19 -10.43 3.49
CA ARG A 141 12.76 -11.79 3.86
C ARG A 141 11.57 -11.78 4.80
N LEU A 142 11.37 -10.70 5.55
CA LEU A 142 10.18 -10.52 6.41
C LEU A 142 8.87 -10.54 5.62
N PHE A 143 8.90 -10.27 4.31
CA PHE A 143 7.73 -10.29 3.45
C PHE A 143 7.54 -11.63 2.73
N GLU A 144 8.46 -12.59 2.86
CA GLU A 144 8.38 -13.90 2.17
C GLU A 144 7.18 -14.74 2.58
N GLY A 145 6.54 -14.46 3.71
CA GLY A 145 5.29 -15.11 4.13
C GLY A 145 4.02 -14.46 3.58
N VAL A 146 4.10 -13.23 3.07
CA VAL A 146 2.93 -12.49 2.58
C VAL A 146 2.38 -13.16 1.32
N ARG A 147 1.06 -13.38 1.25
CA ARG A 147 0.40 -14.08 0.12
C ARG A 147 -0.91 -13.41 -0.29
N GLY A 148 -1.39 -13.73 -1.49
CA GLY A 148 -2.70 -13.36 -2.00
C GLY A 148 -2.86 -11.87 -2.31
N VAL A 149 -1.76 -11.15 -2.52
CA VAL A 149 -1.81 -9.74 -2.89
C VAL A 149 -2.14 -9.63 -4.39
N LYS A 150 -3.14 -8.83 -4.78
CA LYS A 150 -3.51 -8.77 -6.22
C LYS A 150 -2.48 -8.05 -7.08
N LYS A 151 -1.78 -7.06 -6.51
CA LYS A 151 -0.74 -6.30 -7.19
C LYS A 151 0.38 -5.92 -6.23
N VAL A 152 1.61 -6.28 -6.58
CA VAL A 152 2.80 -5.96 -5.78
C VAL A 152 3.76 -5.12 -6.60
N ARG A 153 4.37 -4.13 -5.95
CA ARG A 153 5.46 -3.34 -6.55
C ARG A 153 6.54 -3.09 -5.53
N ILE A 154 7.76 -3.53 -5.80
CA ILE A 154 8.94 -3.29 -4.99
C ILE A 154 9.93 -2.47 -5.83
N TYR A 155 10.40 -1.34 -5.31
CA TYR A 155 11.32 -0.47 -6.04
C TYR A 155 12.20 0.37 -5.10
N GLY A 156 13.20 1.06 -5.65
CA GLY A 156 14.14 1.90 -4.90
C GLY A 156 15.54 1.30 -4.94
N SER A 157 16.17 1.14 -3.79
CA SER A 157 17.53 0.58 -3.65
C SER A 157 17.53 -0.96 -3.80
N VAL A 158 17.11 -1.45 -4.97
CA VAL A 158 16.99 -2.90 -5.27
C VAL A 158 17.84 -3.37 -6.44
N THR A 159 18.71 -2.50 -6.97
CA THR A 159 19.49 -2.74 -8.19
C THR A 159 20.47 -3.92 -8.08
N GLU A 160 20.78 -4.36 -6.86
CA GLU A 160 21.79 -5.39 -6.59
C GLU A 160 21.20 -6.80 -6.53
N PHE A 161 19.89 -6.92 -6.34
CA PHE A 161 19.19 -8.20 -6.21
C PHE A 161 17.86 -8.23 -6.99
N PRO A 162 17.86 -7.88 -8.29
CA PRO A 162 16.63 -7.79 -9.09
C PRO A 162 15.89 -9.13 -9.17
N ALA A 163 16.62 -10.26 -9.25
CA ALA A 163 16.03 -11.60 -9.31
C ALA A 163 15.26 -11.96 -8.02
N TYR A 164 15.80 -11.59 -6.85
CA TYR A 164 15.10 -11.80 -5.57
C TYR A 164 13.82 -10.94 -5.50
N VAL A 165 13.87 -9.69 -5.98
CA VAL A 165 12.68 -8.84 -6.00
C VAL A 165 11.61 -9.40 -6.92
N GLU A 166 11.98 -9.84 -8.12
CA GLU A 166 11.02 -10.44 -9.05
C GLU A 166 10.37 -11.69 -8.46
N TRP A 167 11.17 -12.58 -7.90
CA TRP A 167 10.69 -13.76 -7.18
C TRP A 167 9.74 -13.37 -6.04
N LEU A 168 10.14 -12.44 -5.16
CA LEU A 168 9.35 -12.03 -4.01
C LEU A 168 8.01 -11.42 -4.43
N GLN A 169 7.98 -10.58 -5.47
CA GLN A 169 6.73 -10.05 -6.01
C GLN A 169 5.81 -11.17 -6.49
N GLY A 170 6.34 -12.15 -7.22
CA GLY A 170 5.59 -13.31 -7.69
C GLY A 170 5.01 -14.11 -6.53
N VAL A 171 5.85 -14.44 -5.55
CA VAL A 171 5.48 -15.16 -4.33
C VAL A 171 4.38 -14.46 -3.56
N MET A 172 4.45 -13.14 -3.40
CA MET A 172 3.43 -12.37 -2.70
C MET A 172 2.07 -12.36 -3.39
N MET A 173 2.04 -12.55 -4.71
CA MET A 173 0.82 -12.65 -5.51
C MET A 173 0.22 -14.05 -5.54
N MET A 174 0.96 -15.08 -5.10
CA MET A 174 0.46 -16.45 -5.03
C MET A 174 -0.60 -16.61 -3.91
N PRO A 175 -1.59 -17.52 -4.07
CA PRO A 175 -2.54 -17.83 -3.01
C PRO A 175 -1.86 -18.42 -1.76
N LYS A 176 -2.51 -18.29 -0.60
CA LYS A 176 -1.99 -18.73 0.71
C LYS A 176 -1.68 -20.23 0.82
N ASN A 177 -2.27 -21.06 -0.03
CA ASN A 177 -2.24 -22.52 0.10
C ASN A 177 -1.14 -23.20 -0.73
N LEU A 178 -0.28 -22.43 -1.39
CA LEU A 178 0.83 -22.97 -2.19
C LEU A 178 2.13 -22.89 -1.39
N ASP A 179 2.78 -24.05 -1.26
CA ASP A 179 4.17 -24.10 -0.79
C ASP A 179 5.07 -23.49 -1.85
N VAL A 180 5.92 -22.57 -1.40
CA VAL A 180 6.83 -21.81 -2.25
C VAL A 180 8.24 -22.28 -1.93
N ALA A 181 8.97 -22.71 -2.96
CA ALA A 181 10.38 -23.03 -2.82
C ALA A 181 11.16 -21.77 -2.38
N PRO A 182 12.06 -21.88 -1.39
CA PRO A 182 12.87 -20.76 -0.96
C PRO A 182 13.71 -20.23 -2.12
N PHE A 183 13.95 -18.92 -2.15
CA PHE A 183 14.82 -18.33 -3.14
C PHE A 183 16.24 -18.92 -3.03
N GLN A 184 16.73 -19.48 -4.13
CA GLN A 184 18.10 -19.95 -4.23
C GLN A 184 18.92 -18.88 -4.97
N SER A 185 19.84 -18.21 -4.26
CA SER A 185 20.77 -17.30 -4.91
C SER A 185 21.83 -18.08 -5.69
N GLU A 186 22.10 -17.66 -6.92
CA GLU A 186 23.09 -18.29 -7.83
C GLU A 186 24.53 -18.28 -7.30
N GLU A 187 24.82 -17.57 -6.20
CA GLU A 187 26.12 -17.58 -5.51
C GLU A 187 26.54 -18.97 -4.98
N SER A 188 25.63 -19.94 -4.96
CA SER A 188 25.90 -21.32 -4.53
C SER A 188 26.64 -22.16 -5.59
N ASN A 189 26.84 -21.67 -6.81
CA ASN A 189 27.40 -22.43 -7.94
C ASN A 189 28.88 -22.14 -8.28
N ILE A 190 29.62 -21.40 -7.44
CA ILE A 190 31.06 -21.15 -7.64
C ILE A 190 31.89 -21.75 -6.49
N ILE A 191 31.66 -23.02 -6.16
CA ILE A 191 32.70 -23.89 -5.60
C ILE A 191 32.32 -25.34 -5.91
N GLY A 192 32.75 -25.80 -7.09
CA GLY A 192 32.82 -27.20 -7.49
C GLY A 192 34.19 -27.44 -8.10
#